data_AF-A0AAF0PD77-F1
#
_entry.id   AF-A0AAF0PD77-F1
#
_cell.length_a   1.000
_cell.length_b   1.000
_cell.length_c   1.000
_cell.angle_alpha   90.00
_cell.angle_beta   90.00
_cell.angle_gamma   90.00
#
_symmetry.space_group_name_H-M   'P 1'
#
loop_
_entity.id
_entity.type
_entity.pdbx_description
1 polymer ?
#
loop_
_entity_poly.entity_id
_entity_poly.type
_entity_poly.pdbx_seq_one_letter_code
_entity_poly.pdbx_strand_id
1 'polypeptide(L)' 'MSTNASAGLESTGTTDESFTHHVEPLEQGGEPYVRCEGCGRELLEKLGGADQLTHANGCSNA' A
#
# COMPACT_ATOMS: atom_id res chain seq x y z
N MET A 1 -17.21 37.84 -15.71
CA MET A 1 -16.01 37.52 -14.91
C MET A 1 -16.37 36.32 -14.06
N SER A 2 -16.17 35.11 -14.59
CA SER A 2 -16.57 33.88 -13.90
C SER A 2 -15.38 33.40 -13.09
N THR A 3 -15.50 33.44 -11.77
CA THR A 3 -14.49 32.97 -10.83
C THR A 3 -14.36 31.45 -10.96
N ASN A 4 -13.22 31.00 -11.49
CA ASN A 4 -12.83 29.59 -11.48
C ASN A 4 -12.78 29.09 -10.04
N ALA A 5 -13.56 28.05 -9.75
CA ALA A 5 -13.48 27.31 -8.51
C ALA A 5 -12.15 26.55 -8.48
N SER A 6 -11.18 27.06 -7.70
CA SER A 6 -10.04 26.28 -7.25
C SER A 6 -10.55 25.25 -6.25
N ALA A 7 -11.05 24.12 -6.73
CA ALA A 7 -11.21 22.93 -5.91
C ALA A 7 -9.81 22.39 -5.63
N GLY A 8 -9.14 23.01 -4.65
CA GLY A 8 -8.03 22.38 -3.94
C GLY A 8 -8.60 21.16 -3.22
N LEU A 9 -8.58 20.02 -3.90
CA LEU A 9 -8.57 18.75 -3.20
C LEU A 9 -7.21 18.66 -2.52
N GLU A 10 -7.12 19.25 -1.33
CA GLU A 10 -6.15 18.82 -0.33
C GLU A 10 -6.60 17.43 0.11
N SER A 11 -6.33 16.45 -0.75
CA SER A 11 -6.37 15.06 -0.37
C SER A 11 -5.14 14.87 0.50
N THR A 12 -5.27 15.17 1.79
CA THR A 12 -4.41 14.64 2.85
C THR A 12 -4.65 13.13 2.97
N GLY A 13 -4.61 12.43 1.85
CA GLY A 13 -4.31 11.03 1.80
C GLY A 13 -2.81 10.98 1.81
N THR A 14 -2.23 10.62 2.95
CA THR A 14 -1.01 9.84 2.93
C THR A 14 -1.35 8.59 2.13
N THR A 15 -1.38 8.70 0.79
CA THR A 15 -1.33 7.55 -0.09
C THR A 15 -0.01 6.94 0.30
N ASP A 16 -0.11 5.85 1.03
CA ASP A 16 1.04 5.07 1.42
C ASP A 16 1.65 4.54 0.11
N GLU A 17 2.53 5.34 -0.51
CA GLU A 17 3.31 4.96 -1.69
C GLU A 17 4.37 3.90 -1.33
N SER A 18 4.39 3.45 -0.08
CA SER A 18 5.36 2.51 0.45
C SER A 18 4.94 1.05 0.26
N PHE A 19 3.62 0.80 0.11
CA PHE A 19 3.04 -0.52 -0.12
C PHE A 19 2.18 -0.57 -1.38
N THR A 20 2.15 -1.74 -1.99
CA THR A 20 1.25 -2.08 -3.10
C THR A 20 0.34 -3.23 -2.68
N HIS A 21 -0.90 -3.25 -3.17
CA HIS A 21 -1.89 -4.29 -2.86
C HIS A 21 -2.06 -5.21 -4.06
N HIS A 22 -2.10 -6.51 -3.78
CA HIS A 22 -2.15 -7.58 -4.77
C HIS A 22 -3.10 -8.68 -4.31
N VAL A 23 -3.44 -9.58 -5.23
CA VAL A 23 -4.22 -10.79 -4.94
C VAL A 23 -3.46 -11.97 -5.50
N GLU A 24 -3.28 -13.02 -4.70
CA GLU A 24 -2.61 -14.24 -5.16
C GLU A 24 -3.37 -14.85 -6.34
N PRO A 25 -2.69 -15.59 -7.23
CA PRO A 25 -3.37 -16.40 -8.23
C PRO A 25 -4.39 -17.33 -7.58
N LEU A 26 -5.52 -17.59 -8.25
CA LEU A 26 -6.56 -18.50 -7.75
C LEU A 26 -6.01 -19.91 -7.46
N GLU A 27 -5.01 -20.35 -8.22
CA GLU A 27 -4.31 -21.63 -8.03
C GLU A 27 -3.53 -21.70 -6.70
N GLN A 28 -3.20 -20.55 -6.11
CA GLN A 28 -2.51 -20.42 -4.82
C GLN A 28 -3.45 -20.06 -3.65
N GLY A 29 -4.73 -19.81 -3.93
CA GLY A 29 -5.75 -19.51 -2.91
C GLY A 29 -6.53 -18.23 -3.16
N GLY A 30 -6.03 -17.31 -4.00
CA GLY A 30 -6.74 -16.07 -4.31
C GLY A 30 -6.78 -15.06 -3.16
N GLU A 31 -5.85 -15.13 -2.22
CA GLU A 31 -5.88 -14.30 -1.02
C GLU A 31 -5.26 -12.92 -1.30
N PRO A 32 -5.82 -11.84 -0.75
CA PRO A 32 -5.23 -10.51 -0.87
C PRO A 32 -3.99 -10.38 0.02
N TYR A 33 -3.01 -9.65 -0.49
CA TYR A 33 -1.74 -9.41 0.20
C TYR A 33 -1.17 -8.03 -0.13
N VAL A 34 -0.36 -7.51 0.79
CA VAL A 34 0.40 -6.29 0.56
C VAL A 34 1.84 -6.63 0.26
N ARG A 35 2.51 -5.78 -0.51
CA ARG A 35 3.94 -5.87 -0.79
C ARG A 35 4.59 -4.50 -0.56
N CYS A 36 5.65 -4.48 0.24
CA CYS A 36 6.48 -3.28 0.40
C CYS A 36 7.32 -3.03 -0.87
N GLU A 37 7.25 -1.82 -1.41
CA GLU A 37 8.05 -1.39 -2.57
C GLU A 37 9.53 -1.20 -2.23
N GLY A 38 9.85 -0.91 -0.95
CA GLY A 38 11.21 -0.69 -0.48
C GLY A 38 12.03 -1.97 -0.28
N CYS A 39 11.44 -3.02 0.31
CA CYS A 39 12.16 -4.27 0.60
C CYS A 39 11.57 -5.51 -0.10
N GLY A 40 10.52 -5.37 -0.90
CA GLY A 40 9.90 -6.45 -1.66
C GLY A 40 9.22 -7.52 -0.81
N ARG A 41 9.15 -7.34 0.52
CA ARG A 41 8.48 -8.29 1.41
C ARG A 41 6.98 -8.17 1.26
N GLU A 42 6.30 -9.30 1.41
CA GLU A 42 4.86 -9.39 1.27
C GLU A 42 4.23 -10.11 2.46
N LEU A 43 2.99 -9.74 2.78
CA LEU A 43 2.20 -10.37 3.82
C LEU A 43 0.72 -10.33 3.42
N LEU A 44 0.05 -11.47 3.60
CA LEU A 44 -1.40 -11.57 3.40
C LEU A 44 -2.13 -10.55 4.28
N GLU A 45 -3.15 -9.90 3.76
CA GLU A 45 -3.93 -8.91 4.52
C GLU A 45 -4.60 -9.55 5.75
N LYS A 46 -5.02 -10.81 5.62
CA LYS A 46 -5.61 -11.57 6.73
C LYS A 46 -4.65 -11.83 7.90
N LEU A 47 -3.34 -11.74 7.66
CA LEU A 47 -2.30 -11.90 8.68
C LEU A 47 -1.86 -10.55 9.28
N GLY A 48 -2.52 -9.46 8.89
CA GLY A 48 -2.26 -8.09 9.35
C GLY A 48 -1.74 -7.15 8.27
N GLY A 49 -1.42 -7.65 7.07
CA GLY A 49 -1.06 -6.81 5.93
C GLY A 49 0.08 -5.83 6.25
N ALA A 50 -0.09 -4.55 5.89
CA ALA A 50 0.94 -3.54 6.06
C ALA A 50 1.28 -3.27 7.53
N ASP A 51 0.28 -3.37 8.42
CA ASP A 51 0.44 -3.11 9.87
C ASP A 51 1.41 -4.11 10.53
N GLN A 52 1.47 -5.34 10.02
CA GLN A 52 2.25 -6.43 10.59
C GLN A 52 3.37 -6.92 9.67
N LEU A 53 3.61 -6.24 8.55
CA LEU A 53 4.64 -6.63 7.60
C LEU A 53 6.02 -6.41 8.22
N THR A 54 6.72 -7.49 8.54
CA THR A 54 8.08 -7.38 9.06
C THR A 54 9.06 -7.04 7.95
N HIS A 55 9.66 -5.84 8.02
CA HIS A 55 10.59 -5.36 7.01
C HIS A 55 12.00 -5.97 7.11
N ALA A 56 12.73 -5.91 6.00
CA ALA A 56 14.16 -6.20 5.99
C ALA A 56 14.96 -5.04 6.62
N ASN A 57 16.14 -5.33 7.18
CA ASN A 57 17.01 -4.29 7.74
C ASN A 57 17.43 -3.30 6.65
N GLY A 58 17.31 -2.01 6.92
CA GLY A 58 17.63 -0.93 5.97
C GLY A 58 16.51 -0.60 4.97
N CYS A 59 15.31 -1.16 5.13
CA CYS A 59 14.15 -0.75 4.36
C CYS A 59 13.74 0.69 4.71
N SER A 60 13.57 1.53 3.69
CA SER A 60 13.16 2.94 3.85
C SER A 60 11.72 3.11 4.34
N ASN A 61 10.94 2.03 4.26
CA ASN A 61 9.51 1.98 4.55
C ASN A 61 9.20 1.14 5.81
N ALA A 62 10.21 0.89 6.66
CA ALA A 62 10.10 0.04 7.86
C ALA A 62 9.62 0.79 9.10
#